data_AF-A0A920KMV0-F1
#
_entry.id   AF-A0A920KMV0-F1
#
_cell.length_a   1.000
_cell.length_b   1.000
_cell.length_c   1.000
_cell.angle_alpha   90.00
_cell.angle_beta   90.00
_cell.angle_gamma   90.00
#
_symmetry.space_group_name_H-M   'P 1'
#
loop_
_entity.id
_entity.type
_entity.pdbx_description
1 polymer ?
#
loop_
_entity_poly.entity_id
_entity_poly.type
_entity_poly.pdbx_seq_one_letter_code
_entity_poly.pdbx_strand_id
1 'polypeptide(L)'
;MVQLKLVKHFMKPSRGILEETSIIIKVGDQIENVNVIRKNANDKIKIHYVLSFYECTYISGRPQFGDDVVAAKWHQISKINEIKLIDGASRILKICGY
;
A
#
# COMPACT_ATOMS: atom_id res chain seq x y z
N MET A 1 7.56 -13.15 8.99
CA MET A 1 7.18 -13.08 7.57
C MET A 1 7.06 -11.60 7.21
N VAL A 2 7.88 -11.10 6.29
CA VAL A 2 7.93 -9.66 6.00
C VAL A 2 6.86 -9.36 4.95
N GLN A 3 5.75 -8.74 5.35
CA GLN A 3 4.70 -8.36 4.40
C GLN A 3 4.95 -6.95 3.86
N LEU A 4 5.12 -6.86 2.55
CA LEU A 4 5.20 -5.60 1.80
C LEU A 4 3.76 -5.10 1.65
N LYS A 5 3.44 -3.93 2.20
CA LYS A 5 2.13 -3.30 1.99
C LYS A 5 2.31 -2.06 1.13
N LEU A 6 2.42 -2.27 -0.19
CA LEU A 6 2.32 -1.17 -1.16
C LEU A 6 0.87 -0.76 -1.28
N VAL A 7 0.63 0.54 -1.20
CA VAL A 7 -0.69 1.13 -1.41
C VAL A 7 -0.56 2.07 -2.60
N LYS A 8 -0.98 1.60 -3.77
CA LYS A 8 -1.14 2.45 -4.96
C LYS A 8 -2.42 2.12 -5.70
N HIS A 9 -2.99 3.18 -6.25
CA HIS A 9 -4.19 3.18 -7.10
C HIS A 9 -3.80 2.69 -8.50
N PHE A 10 -4.63 1.82 -9.11
CA PHE A 10 -4.62 1.26 -10.48
C PHE A 10 -4.27 -0.24 -10.68
N MET A 11 -5.30 -0.94 -11.18
CA MET A 11 -5.44 -2.09 -12.12
C MET A 11 -4.38 -3.20 -12.30
N LYS A 12 -3.09 -3.06 -11.93
CA LYS A 12 -2.09 -4.16 -12.04
C LYS A 12 -0.97 -4.07 -10.98
N PRO A 13 -1.19 -4.60 -9.76
CA PRO A 13 -0.24 -4.43 -8.65
C PRO A 13 1.15 -5.06 -8.91
N SER A 14 1.25 -6.13 -9.71
CA SER A 14 2.51 -6.83 -9.94
C SER A 14 3.55 -6.01 -10.71
N ARG A 15 3.14 -5.28 -11.76
CA ARG A 15 4.06 -4.45 -12.57
C ARG A 15 4.52 -3.21 -11.80
N GLY A 16 3.59 -2.51 -11.14
CA GLY A 16 3.92 -1.30 -10.38
C GLY A 16 4.86 -1.57 -9.21
N ILE A 17 4.67 -2.68 -8.50
CA ILE A 17 5.55 -3.05 -7.38
C ILE A 17 6.98 -3.35 -7.86
N LEU A 18 7.13 -4.01 -9.01
CA LEU A 18 8.45 -4.24 -9.59
C LEU A 18 9.13 -2.92 -9.98
N GLU A 19 8.42 -2.04 -10.68
CA GLU A 19 8.96 -0.76 -11.16
C GLU A 19 9.37 0.17 -10.01
N GLU A 20 8.61 0.20 -8.93
CA GLU A 20 8.84 1.11 -7.82
C GLU A 20 9.76 0.55 -6.74
N THR A 21 9.79 -0.77 -6.55
CA THR A 21 10.49 -1.37 -5.41
C THR A 21 11.49 -2.45 -5.78
N SER A 22 11.59 -2.81 -7.05
CA SER A 22 12.41 -3.94 -7.53
C SER A 22 12.02 -5.30 -6.90
N ILE A 23 10.80 -5.41 -6.38
CA ILE A 23 10.27 -6.62 -5.73
C ILE A 23 9.27 -7.30 -6.66
N ILE A 24 9.37 -8.62 -6.74
CA ILE A 24 8.42 -9.46 -7.46
C ILE A 24 7.46 -10.07 -6.44
N ILE A 25 6.16 -9.93 -6.72
CA ILE A 25 5.08 -10.46 -5.90
C ILE A 25 4.09 -11.26 -6.76
N LYS A 26 3.39 -12.20 -6.12
CA LYS A 26 2.13 -12.76 -6.62
C LYS A 26 0.97 -11.99 -5.99
N VAL A 27 0.11 -11.39 -6.81
CA VAL A 27 -1.13 -10.78 -6.36
C VAL A 27 -2.13 -11.89 -6.05
N GLY A 28 -2.69 -11.87 -4.85
CA GLY A 28 -3.76 -12.75 -4.38
C GLY A 28 -5.10 -12.03 -4.38
N ASP A 29 -5.94 -12.36 -3.41
CA ASP A 29 -7.30 -11.84 -3.33
C ASP A 29 -7.35 -10.36 -2.91
N GLN A 30 -8.40 -9.67 -3.36
CA GLN A 30 -8.68 -8.32 -2.90
C GLN A 30 -9.23 -8.35 -1.48
N ILE A 31 -8.62 -7.57 -0.59
CA ILE A 31 -9.03 -7.47 0.81
C ILE A 31 -10.16 -6.45 0.94
N GLU A 32 -9.95 -5.20 0.49
CA GLU A 32 -10.93 -4.13 0.67
C GLU A 32 -10.68 -2.95 -0.29
N ASN A 33 -11.75 -2.19 -0.56
CA ASN A 33 -11.69 -0.87 -1.20
C ASN A 33 -11.99 0.23 -0.17
N VAL A 34 -11.07 1.18 -0.02
CA VAL A 34 -11.23 2.32 0.89
C VAL A 34 -11.45 3.59 0.08
N ASN A 35 -12.61 4.23 0.26
CA ASN A 35 -12.88 5.55 -0.30
C ASN A 35 -12.16 6.62 0.54
N VAL A 36 -11.29 7.39 -0.09
CA VAL A 36 -10.65 8.56 0.51
C VAL A 36 -11.25 9.81 -0.09
N ILE A 37 -12.01 10.54 0.72
CA ILE A 37 -12.67 11.79 0.33
C ILE A 37 -12.04 12.91 1.14
N ARG A 38 -11.34 13.82 0.46
CA ARG A 38 -10.80 15.04 1.07
C ARG A 38 -11.63 16.23 0.65
N LYS A 39 -12.21 16.91 1.64
CA LYS A 39 -13.00 18.12 1.46
C LYS A 39 -12.15 19.36 1.76
N ASN A 40 -12.54 20.51 1.21
CA ASN A 40 -11.93 21.80 1.53
C ASN A 40 -12.65 22.47 2.73
N ALA A 41 -12.22 23.69 3.08
CA ALA A 41 -12.79 24.46 4.20
C ALA A 41 -14.29 24.78 4.06
N ASN A 42 -14.84 24.70 2.83
CA ASN A 42 -16.26 24.96 2.53
C ASN A 42 -17.05 23.65 2.34
N ASP A 43 -16.56 22.54 2.87
CA ASP A 43 -17.12 21.18 2.76
C ASP A 43 -17.27 20.65 1.31
N LYS A 44 -16.66 21.30 0.32
CA LYS A 44 -16.65 20.81 -1.06
C LYS A 44 -15.59 19.73 -1.25
N ILE A 45 -15.95 18.64 -1.94
CA ILE A 45 -15.02 17.58 -2.31
C ILE A 45 -13.93 18.18 -3.18
N LYS A 46 -12.67 18.08 -2.73
CA LYS A 46 -11.49 18.52 -3.47
C LYS A 46 -10.88 17.34 -4.22
N ILE A 47 -10.81 16.19 -3.56
CA ILE A 47 -10.19 14.98 -4.08
C ILE A 47 -11.02 13.78 -3.58
N HIS A 48 -11.33 12.86 -4.48
CA HIS A 48 -11.91 11.55 -4.17
C HIS A 48 -11.17 10.48 -4.96
N TYR A 49 -10.60 9.50 -4.26
CA TYR A 49 -9.99 8.32 -4.86
C TYR A 49 -10.29 7.07 -4.02
N VAL A 50 -10.08 5.89 -4.60
CA VAL A 50 -10.39 4.59 -3.97
C VAL A 50 -9.12 3.76 -3.80
N LEU A 51 -8.65 3.56 -2.58
CA LEU A 51 -7.51 2.68 -2.35
C LEU A 51 -7.96 1.22 -2.33
N SER A 52 -7.49 0.44 -3.30
CA SER A 52 -7.71 -1.01 -3.35
C SER A 52 -6.56 -1.75 -2.69
N PHE A 53 -6.87 -2.56 -1.69
CA PHE A 53 -5.88 -3.35 -0.96
C PHE A 53 -5.99 -4.82 -1.37
N TYR A 54 -4.84 -5.44 -1.63
CA TYR A 54 -4.74 -6.82 -2.06
C TYR A 54 -3.81 -7.58 -1.12
N GLU A 55 -4.09 -8.87 -0.93
CA GLU A 55 -3.12 -9.79 -0.40
C GLU A 55 -2.04 -10.04 -1.46
N CYS A 56 -0.78 -10.04 -1.06
CA CYS A 56 0.35 -10.26 -1.95
C CYS A 56 1.35 -11.22 -1.30
N THR A 57 1.79 -12.21 -2.06
CA THR A 57 2.87 -13.12 -1.66
C THR A 57 4.17 -12.64 -2.25
N TYR A 58 5.19 -12.41 -1.42
CA TYR A 58 6.54 -12.11 -1.88
C TYR A 58 7.15 -13.31 -2.62
N ILE A 59 7.73 -13.09 -3.80
CA ILE A 59 8.43 -14.11 -4.58
C ILE A 59 9.94 -13.89 -4.49
N SER A 60 10.43 -12.71 -4.89
CA SER A 60 11.86 -12.42 -4.98
C SER A 60 12.16 -10.92 -5.08
N GLY A 61 13.44 -10.55 -5.08
CA GLY A 61 13.91 -9.16 -5.20
C GLY A 61 14.46 -8.58 -3.90
N ARG A 62 15.00 -7.37 -3.97
CA ARG A 62 15.38 -6.60 -2.79
C ARG A 62 14.77 -5.20 -2.92
N PRO A 63 14.28 -4.60 -1.83
CA PRO A 63 13.72 -3.26 -1.88
C PRO A 63 14.76 -2.28 -2.40
N GLN A 64 14.49 -1.74 -3.56
CA GLN A 64 15.25 -0.65 -4.15
C GLN A 64 14.23 0.33 -4.73
N PHE A 65 14.32 1.58 -4.30
CA PHE A 65 13.40 2.61 -4.74
C PHE A 65 13.63 2.89 -6.23
N GLY A 66 12.54 2.90 -7.00
CA GLY A 66 12.50 3.38 -8.38
C GLY A 66 12.32 4.90 -8.44
N ASP A 67 12.09 5.42 -9.64
CA ASP A 67 12.12 6.87 -9.89
C ASP A 67 11.07 7.68 -9.11
N ASP A 68 9.89 7.11 -8.88
CA ASP A 68 8.74 7.81 -8.27
C ASP A 68 8.59 7.56 -6.76
N VAL A 69 9.58 6.95 -6.10
CA VAL A 69 9.55 6.65 -4.66
C VAL A 69 10.81 7.13 -3.93
N VAL A 70 10.61 7.70 -2.75
CA VAL A 70 11.69 8.27 -1.93
C VAL A 70 12.47 7.22 -1.12
N ALA A 71 11.87 6.05 -0.89
CA ALA A 71 12.48 4.92 -0.20
C ALA A 71 11.65 3.65 -0.38
N ALA A 72 12.33 2.49 -0.46
CA ALA A 72 11.72 1.17 -0.37
C ALA A 72 12.46 0.37 0.70
N LYS A 73 11.78 -0.03 1.78
CA LYS A 73 12.38 -0.78 2.90
C LYS A 73 11.39 -1.78 3.50
N TRP A 74 11.95 -2.85 4.04
CA TRP A 74 11.22 -3.79 4.85
C TRP A 74 11.04 -3.25 6.27
N HIS A 75 9.83 -3.36 6.82
CA HIS A 75 9.52 -2.95 8.18
C HIS A 75 8.95 -4.13 8.98
N GLN A 76 9.28 -4.19 10.27
CA GLN A 76 8.66 -5.14 11.19
C GLN A 76 7.25 -4.67 11.53
N ILE A 77 6.29 -5.60 11.54
CA ILE A 77 4.88 -5.31 11.85
C ILE A 77 4.74 -4.70 13.26
N SER A 78 5.54 -5.14 14.23
CA SER A 78 5.55 -4.58 15.59
C SER A 78 5.90 -3.08 15.65
N LYS A 79 6.61 -2.56 14.63
CA LYS A 79 7.02 -1.15 14.54
C LYS A 79 6.13 -0.33 13.61
N ILE A 80 5.00 -0.87 13.17
CA ILE A 80 4.14 -0.22 12.18
C ILE A 80 3.58 1.13 12.67
N ASN A 81 3.40 1.27 14.00
CA ASN A 81 2.93 2.50 14.63
C ASN A 81 3.97 3.64 14.59
N GLU A 82 5.24 3.32 14.34
CA GLU A 82 6.32 4.32 14.20
C GLU A 82 6.38 4.89 12.77
N ILE A 83 5.56 4.37 11.86
CA ILE A 83 5.59 4.68 10.43
C ILE A 83 4.34 5.45 10.05
N LYS A 84 4.50 6.50 9.24
CA LYS A 84 3.37 7.23 8.68
C LYS A 84 2.67 6.36 7.62
N LEU A 85 1.52 5.81 7.98
CA LEU A 85 0.66 5.05 7.07
C LEU A 85 -0.19 5.99 6.20
N ILE A 86 -0.52 5.51 5.01
CA ILE A 86 -1.56 6.12 4.18
C ILE A 86 -2.95 5.85 4.76
N ASP A 87 -3.88 6.74 4.44
CA ASP A 87 -5.29 6.63 4.79
C ASP A 87 -5.83 5.21 4.49
N GLY A 88 -6.55 4.63 5.44
CA GLY A 88 -7.11 3.28 5.32
C GLY A 88 -6.16 2.13 5.64
N ALA A 89 -4.84 2.28 5.54
CA ALA A 89 -3.92 1.14 5.72
C ALA A 89 -3.96 0.51 7.13
N SER A 90 -4.17 1.32 8.18
CA SER A 90 -4.33 0.83 9.56
C SER A 90 -5.57 -0.07 9.72
N ARG A 91 -6.69 0.26 9.05
CA ARG A 91 -7.90 -0.57 9.04
C ARG A 91 -7.61 -1.94 8.43
N ILE A 92 -6.89 -1.97 7.32
CA ILE A 92 -6.53 -3.22 6.65
C ILE A 92 -5.60 -4.08 7.52
N LEU A 93 -4.70 -3.46 8.30
CA LEU A 93 -3.85 -4.22 9.23
C LEU A 93 -4.70 -4.96 10.28
N LYS A 94 -5.68 -4.27 10.87
CA LYS A 94 -6.63 -4.87 11.81
C LYS A 94 -7.45 -6.00 11.19
N ILE A 95 -7.92 -5.84 9.94
CA ILE A 95 -8.65 -6.90 9.21
C ILE A 95 -7.79 -8.15 9.05
N CYS A 96 -6.51 -7.98 8.78
CA CYS A 96 -5.56 -9.08 8.65
C CYS A 96 -5.05 -9.63 10.00
N GLY A 97 -5.49 -9.07 11.15
CA GLY A 97 -5.10 -9.53 12.48
C GLY A 97 -3.75 -9.01 12.99
N TYR A 98 -3.29 -7.85 12.51
CA TYR A 98 -2.06 -7.19 12.93
C TYR A 98 -2.28 -5.93 13.77
#